data_AF-A0A7W6GIG8-F1
#
_entry.id   AF-A0A7W6GIG8-F1
#
_cell.length_a   1.000
_cell.length_b   1.000
_cell.length_c   1.000
_cell.angle_alpha   90.00
_cell.angle_beta   90.00
_cell.angle_gamma   90.00
#
_symmetry.space_group_name_H-M   'P 1'
#
loop_
_entity.id
_entity.type
_entity.pdbx_description
1 polymer ?
#
loop_
_entity_poly.entity_id
_entity_poly.type
_entity_poly.pdbx_seq_one_letter_code
_entity_poly.pdbx_strand_id
1 'polypeptide(L)'
;MAIIKPFKLDEVREALTAVGIQGLTVTEVKGYGRQKGHTEIYRGTEYAVSFLPKLKIEIAVPTETVDKAVEAIASAAKTGQIGDGKIFVYSIDHAVRIRTGETDSEAL
;
A
#
# COMPACT_ATOMS: atom_id res chain seq x y z
N MET A 1 2.05 -4.30 4.23
CA MET A 1 1.15 -3.15 3.99
C MET A 1 1.91 -2.05 3.26
N ALA A 2 1.37 -1.49 2.18
CA ALA A 2 1.94 -0.36 1.45
C ALA A 2 0.94 0.79 1.36
N ILE A 3 1.39 2.03 1.58
CA ILE A 3 0.64 3.25 1.32
C ILE A 3 1.23 3.87 0.07
N ILE A 4 0.42 4.07 -0.99
CA ILE A 4 0.89 4.57 -2.29
C ILE A 4 0.03 5.72 -2.82
N LYS A 5 0.53 6.40 -3.86
CA LYS A 5 -0.28 7.32 -4.68
C LYS A 5 -1.37 6.55 -5.44
N PRO A 6 -2.62 7.05 -5.52
CA PRO A 6 -3.72 6.28 -6.13
C PRO A 6 -3.48 5.84 -7.58
N PHE A 7 -2.90 6.71 -8.41
CA PHE A 7 -2.65 6.40 -9.84
C PHE A 7 -1.58 5.31 -10.07
N LYS A 8 -0.85 4.88 -9.03
CA LYS A 8 0.14 3.81 -9.12
C LYS A 8 -0.43 2.41 -8.88
N LEU A 9 -1.72 2.28 -8.58
CA LEU A 9 -2.32 1.00 -8.24
C LEU A 9 -2.13 -0.07 -9.32
N ASP A 10 -2.39 0.28 -10.58
CA ASP A 10 -2.31 -0.70 -11.68
C ASP A 10 -0.88 -1.20 -11.89
N GLU A 11 0.10 -0.29 -11.92
CA GLU A 11 1.52 -0.65 -12.04
C GLU A 11 1.97 -1.55 -10.87
N VAL A 12 1.52 -1.26 -9.64
CA VAL A 12 1.85 -2.08 -8.46
C VAL A 12 1.20 -3.46 -8.54
N ARG A 13 -0.06 -3.55 -8.99
CA ARG A 13 -0.78 -4.83 -9.17
C ARG A 13 -0.08 -5.69 -10.22
N GLU A 14 0.34 -5.11 -11.34
CA GLU A 14 1.07 -5.81 -12.40
C GLU A 14 2.43 -6.30 -11.92
N ALA A 15 3.19 -5.46 -11.21
CA ALA A 15 4.48 -5.84 -10.65
C ALA A 15 4.38 -6.99 -9.64
N LEU A 16 3.38 -6.96 -8.76
CA LEU A 16 3.09 -8.06 -7.83
C LEU A 16 2.71 -9.35 -8.57
N THR A 17 1.89 -9.25 -9.62
CA THR A 17 1.49 -10.41 -10.44
C THR A 17 2.71 -11.04 -11.12
N ALA A 18 3.64 -10.22 -11.63
CA ALA A 18 4.85 -10.69 -12.29
C ALA A 18 5.80 -11.47 -11.37
N VAL A 19 5.72 -11.26 -10.05
CA VAL A 19 6.48 -12.02 -9.04
C VAL A 19 5.66 -13.13 -8.37
N GLY A 20 4.48 -13.44 -8.90
CA GLY A 20 3.63 -14.56 -8.45
C GLY A 20 2.64 -14.23 -7.34
N ILE A 21 2.44 -12.95 -6.99
CA ILE A 21 1.51 -12.52 -5.94
C ILE A 21 0.19 -12.09 -6.58
N GLN A 22 -0.86 -12.87 -6.36
CA GLN A 22 -2.16 -12.69 -7.05
C GLN A 22 -3.27 -12.14 -6.16
N GLY A 23 -3.14 -12.23 -4.84
CA GLY A 23 -4.12 -11.76 -3.87
C GLY A 23 -3.70 -10.46 -3.19
N LEU A 24 -4.58 -9.45 -3.20
CA LEU A 24 -4.38 -8.21 -2.45
C LEU A 24 -5.72 -7.58 -2.04
N THR A 25 -5.69 -6.79 -0.97
CA THR A 25 -6.81 -5.94 -0.54
C THR A 25 -6.40 -4.48 -0.64
N VAL A 26 -7.31 -3.62 -1.10
CA VAL A 26 -7.09 -2.17 -1.21
C VAL A 26 -8.10 -1.43 -0.34
N THR A 27 -7.64 -0.40 0.36
CA THR A 27 -8.49 0.54 1.12
C THR A 27 -8.11 1.97 0.78
N GLU A 28 -9.10 2.83 0.55
CA GLU A 28 -8.87 4.26 0.42
C GLU A 28 -8.57 4.88 1.77
N VAL A 29 -7.49 5.65 1.85
CA VAL A 29 -7.07 6.31 3.09
C VAL A 29 -6.64 7.75 2.82
N LYS A 30 -6.59 8.55 3.88
CA LYS A 30 -6.11 9.93 3.85
C LYS A 30 -4.74 9.99 4.52
N GLY A 31 -3.73 10.46 3.79
CA GLY A 31 -2.36 10.62 4.26
C GLY A 31 -2.04 12.05 4.66
N TYR A 32 -1.22 12.20 5.70
CA TYR A 32 -0.65 13.48 6.12
C TYR A 32 0.87 13.31 6.31
N GLY A 33 1.66 14.35 5.98
CA GLY A 33 3.11 14.29 6.12
C GLY A 33 3.83 15.49 5.50
N ARG A 34 5.11 15.30 5.12
CA ARG A 34 5.97 16.37 4.54
C ARG A 34 5.45 16.95 3.23
N GLN A 35 4.50 16.28 2.57
CA GLN A 35 3.72 16.85 1.50
C GLN A 35 2.75 17.87 2.13
N LYS A 36 3.25 19.07 2.43
CA LYS A 36 2.44 20.16 2.98
C LYS A 36 1.29 20.40 2.00
N GLY A 37 0.08 20.07 2.43
CA GLY A 37 -1.12 20.41 1.68
C GLY A 37 -1.13 21.91 1.45
N HIS A 38 -1.38 22.34 0.21
CA HIS A 38 -1.47 23.75 -0.12
C HIS A 38 -2.42 24.45 0.87
N THR A 39 -1.96 25.54 1.46
CA THR A 39 -2.80 26.40 2.31
C THR A 39 -3.75 27.16 1.39
N GLU A 40 -4.94 26.62 1.11
CA GLU A 40 -6.00 27.39 0.43
C GLU A 40 -6.88 28.08 1.46
N ILE A 41 -6.99 29.41 1.31
CA ILE A 41 -7.74 30.29 2.20
C ILE A 41 -9.24 30.13 1.89
N TYR A 42 -10.01 29.57 2.82
CA TYR A 42 -11.48 29.56 2.74
C TYR A 42 -12.07 30.47 3.81
N ARG A 43 -12.64 31.62 3.40
CA ARG A 43 -13.42 32.56 4.24
C ARG A 43 -12.77 33.04 5.55
N GLY A 44 -11.45 33.28 5.55
CA GLY A 44 -10.79 34.03 6.62
C GLY A 44 -10.51 33.26 7.93
N THR A 45 -10.61 31.92 7.93
CA THR A 45 -10.16 31.08 9.05
C THR A 45 -9.10 30.09 8.56
N GLU A 46 -7.91 30.09 9.16
CA GLU A 46 -6.83 29.15 8.81
C GLU A 46 -7.18 27.73 9.28
N TYR A 47 -7.57 26.86 8.35
CA TYR A 47 -7.63 25.41 8.58
C TYR A 47 -6.51 24.74 7.77
N ALA A 48 -5.27 24.87 8.23
CA ALA A 48 -4.08 24.39 7.53
C ALA A 48 -3.76 22.91 7.82
N VAL A 49 -4.66 21.98 7.45
CA VAL A 49 -4.33 20.53 7.41
C VAL A 49 -5.08 19.85 6.26
N SER A 50 -4.59 19.98 5.02
CA SER A 50 -5.15 19.22 3.89
C SER A 50 -4.54 17.82 3.86
N PHE A 51 -5.38 16.83 4.14
CA PHE A 51 -5.07 15.42 3.93
C PHE A 51 -5.10 15.10 2.43
N LEU A 52 -4.19 14.25 1.98
CA LEU A 52 -4.13 13.83 0.58
C LEU A 52 -4.63 12.39 0.43
N PRO A 53 -5.42 12.08 -0.61
CA PRO A 53 -5.86 10.71 -0.87
C PRO A 53 -4.67 9.81 -1.17
N LYS A 54 -4.69 8.61 -0.59
CA LYS A 54 -3.73 7.54 -0.78
C LYS A 54 -4.48 6.21 -0.85
N LEU A 55 -3.81 5.18 -1.35
CA LEU A 55 -4.30 3.81 -1.26
C LEU A 55 -3.45 3.02 -0.28
N LYS A 56 -4.10 2.28 0.61
CA LYS A 56 -3.49 1.25 1.44
C LYS A 56 -3.67 -0.09 0.74
N ILE A 57 -2.57 -0.75 0.43
CA ILE A 57 -2.51 -2.09 -0.12
C ILE A 57 -2.05 -3.05 0.98
N GLU A 58 -2.84 -4.10 1.20
CA GLU A 58 -2.55 -5.16 2.15
C GLU A 58 -2.43 -6.49 1.39
N ILE A 59 -1.30 -7.14 1.57
CA ILE A 59 -0.96 -8.45 1.00
C ILE A 59 -0.37 -9.31 2.12
N ALA A 60 -0.74 -10.59 2.11
CA ALA A 60 -0.10 -11.63 2.90
C ALA A 60 0.71 -12.50 1.94
N VAL A 61 1.97 -12.75 2.27
CA VAL A 61 2.92 -13.48 1.42
C VAL A 61 3.78 -14.40 2.27
N PRO A 62 4.27 -15.54 1.72
CA PRO A 62 5.25 -16.38 2.40
C PRO A 62 6.52 -15.59 2.76
N THR A 63 7.18 -15.96 3.85
CA THR A 63 8.34 -15.24 4.41
C THR A 63 9.46 -15.08 3.37
N GLU A 64 9.71 -16.13 2.59
CA GLU A 64 10.72 -16.19 1.53
C GLU A 64 10.44 -15.27 0.32
N THR A 65 9.22 -14.73 0.22
CA THR A 65 8.82 -13.81 -0.86
C THR A 65 8.69 -12.36 -0.41
N VAL A 66 8.86 -12.07 0.89
CA VAL A 66 8.69 -10.72 1.46
C VAL A 66 9.56 -9.69 0.74
N ASP A 67 10.84 -9.97 0.56
CA ASP A 67 11.77 -9.03 -0.08
C ASP A 67 11.39 -8.75 -1.55
N LYS A 68 10.99 -9.79 -2.29
CA LYS A 68 10.51 -9.66 -3.67
C LYS A 68 9.25 -8.80 -3.75
N ALA A 69 8.31 -8.99 -2.83
CA ALA A 69 7.09 -8.20 -2.77
C ALA A 69 7.38 -6.73 -2.47
N VAL A 70 8.27 -6.46 -1.50
CA VAL A 70 8.68 -5.09 -1.13
C VAL A 70 9.38 -4.41 -2.31
N GLU A 71 10.30 -5.08 -2.98
CA GLU A 71 11.03 -4.54 -4.13
C GLU A 71 10.10 -4.24 -5.31
N ALA A 72 9.17 -5.15 -5.63
CA ALA A 72 8.19 -4.96 -6.69
C ALA A 72 7.29 -3.74 -6.42
N ILE A 73 6.74 -3.62 -5.21
CA ILE A 73 5.91 -2.47 -4.82
C ILE A 73 6.74 -1.19 -4.84
N ALA A 74 7.94 -1.21 -4.25
CA ALA A 74 8.79 -0.02 -4.16
C ALA A 74 9.16 0.51 -5.55
N SER A 75 9.51 -0.39 -6.48
CA SER A 75 9.90 -0.02 -7.84
C SER A 75 8.73 0.54 -8.63
N ALA A 76 7.56 -0.12 -8.59
CA ALA A 76 6.38 0.30 -9.34
C ALA A 76 5.74 1.59 -8.78
N ALA A 77 5.68 1.74 -7.45
CA ALA A 77 5.07 2.90 -6.80
C ALA A 77 5.93 4.17 -6.84
N LYS A 78 7.23 4.04 -7.12
CA LYS A 78 8.19 5.16 -7.10
C LYS A 78 7.96 6.11 -8.28
N THR A 79 7.79 7.39 -7.97
CA THR A 79 7.84 8.49 -8.94
C THR A 79 9.05 9.39 -8.69
N GLY A 80 9.77 9.19 -7.59
CA GLY A 80 10.88 10.03 -7.17
C GLY A 80 10.44 11.38 -6.59
N GLN A 81 9.13 11.58 -6.38
CA GLN A 81 8.60 12.83 -5.83
C GLN A 81 8.16 12.65 -4.37
N ILE A 82 8.04 13.76 -3.65
CA ILE A 82 7.52 13.73 -2.28
C ILE A 82 6.12 13.11 -2.27
N GLY A 83 5.90 12.20 -1.32
CA GLY A 83 4.60 11.57 -1.09
C GLY A 83 4.34 10.27 -1.86
N ASP A 84 5.37 9.62 -2.42
CA ASP A 84 5.25 8.28 -3.00
C ASP A 84 4.69 7.25 -2.02
N GLY A 85 5.01 7.40 -0.73
CA GLY A 85 4.37 6.69 0.36
C GLY A 85 5.35 5.89 1.21
N LYS A 86 4.90 4.77 1.78
CA LYS A 86 5.68 3.92 2.69
C LYS A 86 5.25 2.46 2.59
N ILE A 87 6.17 1.55 2.88
CA ILE A 87 5.90 0.11 3.01
C ILE A 87 6.24 -0.30 4.44
N PHE A 88 5.37 -1.11 5.04
CA PHE A 88 5.51 -1.68 6.37
C PHE A 88 5.31 -3.20 6.29
N VAL A 89 6.17 -3.94 6.99
CA VAL A 89 6.10 -5.40 7.08
C VAL A 89 5.73 -5.78 8.50
N TYR A 90 4.77 -6.68 8.65
CA TYR A 90 4.31 -7.23 9.91
C TYR A 90 4.32 -8.76 9.79
N SER A 91 4.61 -9.46 10.88
CA SER A 91 4.42 -10.91 10.94
C SER A 91 2.93 -11.26 11.00
N ILE A 92 2.56 -12.38 10.38
CA ILE A 92 1.25 -12.99 10.53
C ILE A 92 1.49 -14.32 11.23
N ASP A 93 0.95 -14.46 12.43
CA ASP A 93 1.18 -15.67 13.24
C ASP A 93 0.34 -16.85 12.74
N HIS A 94 -0.80 -16.59 12.09
CA HIS A 94 -1.68 -17.60 11.56
C HIS A 94 -2.55 -17.05 10.42
N ALA A 95 -2.72 -17.82 9.34
CA ALA A 95 -3.65 -17.50 8.25
C ALA A 95 -4.63 -18.65 8.00
N VAL A 96 -5.84 -18.33 7.53
CA VAL A 96 -6.85 -19.33 7.14
C VAL A 96 -7.56 -18.92 5.87
N ARG A 97 -7.63 -19.81 4.88
CA ARG A 97 -8.45 -19.61 3.69
C ARG A 97 -9.89 -20.05 4.00
N ILE A 98 -10.80 -19.10 4.14
CA ILE A 98 -12.21 -19.35 4.52
C ILE A 98 -12.87 -20.44 3.67
N ARG A 99 -12.57 -20.49 2.36
CA ARG A 99 -13.21 -21.42 1.42
C ARG A 99 -12.81 -22.89 1.64
N THR A 100 -11.57 -23.15 2.03
CA THR A 100 -10.99 -24.51 2.07
C THR A 100 -10.59 -24.96 3.47
N GLY A 101 -10.38 -24.02 4.40
CA GLY A 101 -9.81 -24.29 5.71
C GLY A 101 -8.29 -24.48 5.71
N GLU A 102 -7.63 -24.35 4.56
CA GLU A 102 -6.16 -24.35 4.46
C GLU A 102 -5.57 -23.26 5.35
N THR A 103 -4.42 -23.54 5.95
CA THR A 103 -3.76 -22.63 6.89
C THR A 103 -2.42 -22.12 6.37
N ASP A 104 -2.01 -20.97 6.90
CA ASP A 104 -0.68 -20.40 6.73
C ASP A 104 -0.28 -20.28 5.25
N SER A 105 0.86 -20.83 4.83
CA SER A 105 1.33 -20.72 3.45
C SER A 105 0.38 -21.34 2.43
N GLU A 106 -0.37 -22.39 2.80
CA GLU A 106 -1.38 -23.01 1.91
C GLU A 106 -2.64 -22.12 1.78
N ALA A 107 -2.86 -21.22 2.75
CA ALA A 107 -3.99 -20.31 2.75
C ALA A 107 -3.84 -19.10 1.80
N LEU A 108 -2.63 -18.84 1.31
CA LEU A 108 -2.29 -17.67 0.48
C LEU A 108 -2.60 -17.95 -1.00
#